data_AF-A0A434TD05-F1
#
_entry.id   AF-A0A434TD05-F1
#
_cell.length_a   1.000
_cell.length_b   1.000
_cell.length_c   1.000
_cell.angle_alpha   90.00
_cell.angle_beta   90.00
_cell.angle_gamma   90.00
#
_symmetry.space_group_name_H-M   'P 1'
#
loop_
_entity.id
_entity.type
_entity.pdbx_description
1 polymer ?
#
loop_
_entity_poly.entity_id
_entity_poly.type
_entity_poly.pdbx_seq_one_letter_code
_entity_poly.pdbx_strand_id
1 'polypeptide(L)' 'VYVFRAKRTDRIKLIFWDGTGVCLVAKRLEDGEFRWPKVQDGVMRLTAAQLSALLEGLDWRRVHEVQRTLVPVEAG' A
#
# COMPACT_ATOMS: atom_id res chain seq x y z
N VAL A 1 3.04 -9.37 -7.13
CA VAL A 1 1.98 -8.49 -7.68
C VAL A 1 2.62 -7.36 -8.46
N TYR A 2 2.11 -7.06 -9.64
CA TYR A 2 2.48 -5.88 -10.41
C TYR A 2 1.42 -4.80 -10.19
N VAL A 3 1.85 -3.59 -9.83
CA VAL A 3 0.94 -2.47 -9.56
C VAL A 3 1.23 -1.34 -10.54
N PHE A 4 0.20 -0.93 -11.27
CA PHE A 4 0.26 0.16 -12.23
C PHE A 4 -0.61 1.31 -11.74
N ARG A 5 -0.13 2.55 -11.87
CA ARG A 5 -0.89 3.76 -11.56
C ARG A 5 -1.10 4.58 -12.82
N ALA A 6 -2.31 5.11 -13.01
CA ALA A 6 -2.57 6.04 -14.10
C ALA A 6 -1.82 7.37 -13.92
N LYS A 7 -1.60 8.11 -15.02
CA LYS A 7 -0.97 9.44 -14.99
C LYS A 7 -1.75 10.43 -14.12
N ARG A 8 -3.08 10.35 -14.14
CA ARG A 8 -3.99 11.14 -13.30
C ARG A 8 -4.00 10.73 -11.83
N THR A 9 -3.33 9.63 -11.49
CA THR A 9 -3.15 9.11 -10.13
C THR A 9 -4.42 8.74 -9.36
N ASP A 10 -5.61 8.86 -9.98
CA ASP A 10 -6.91 8.45 -9.45
C ASP A 10 -7.22 6.96 -9.63
N ARG A 11 -6.36 6.23 -10.37
CA ARG A 11 -6.57 4.82 -10.73
C ARG A 11 -5.34 3.97 -10.52
N ILE A 12 -5.57 2.74 -10.07
CA ILE A 12 -4.56 1.69 -9.96
C ILE A 12 -5.07 0.37 -10.55
N LYS A 13 -4.14 -0.42 -11.07
CA LYS A 13 -4.38 -1.81 -11.51
C LYS A 13 -3.37 -2.73 -10.83
N LEU A 14 -3.84 -3.83 -10.25
CA LEU A 14 -3.00 -4.89 -9.70
C LEU A 14 -3.16 -6.13 -10.56
N ILE A 15 -2.04 -6.68 -11.02
CA ILE A 15 -1.99 -7.96 -11.75
C ILE A 15 -1.17 -8.94 -10.92
N PHE A 16 -1.74 -10.08 -10.59
CA PHE A 16 -1.05 -11.13 -9.85
C PHE A 16 -1.61 -12.51 -10.17
N TRP A 17 -0.81 -13.55 -9.90
CA TRP A 17 -1.26 -14.94 -9.92
C TRP A 17 -1.70 -15.32 -8.51
N ASP A 18 -2.90 -15.89 -8.36
CA ASP A 18 -3.44 -16.28 -7.05
C ASP A 18 -3.15 -17.74 -6.64
N GLY A 19 -2.51 -18.51 -7.52
CA GLY A 19 -2.30 -19.95 -7.38
C GLY A 19 -3.06 -20.76 -8.44
N THR A 20 -4.17 -20.23 -8.94
CA THR A 20 -5.07 -20.90 -9.90
C THR A 20 -5.20 -20.14 -11.22
N GLY A 21 -5.04 -18.82 -11.19
CA GLY A 21 -5.26 -17.96 -12.34
C GLY A 21 -4.59 -16.59 -12.20
N VAL A 22 -4.58 -15.85 -13.31
CA VAL A 22 -4.20 -14.44 -13.32
C VAL A 22 -5.41 -13.62 -12.87
N CYS A 23 -5.23 -12.87 -11.79
CA CYS A 23 -6.21 -11.90 -11.29
C CYS A 23 -5.84 -10.48 -11.72
N LEU A 24 -6.87 -9.71 -12.07
CA LEU A 24 -6.80 -8.26 -12.26
C LEU A 24 -7.74 -7.58 -11.27
N VAL A 25 -7.17 -6.69 -10.45
CA VAL A 25 -7.96 -5.74 -9.66
C VAL A 25 -7.77 -4.35 -10.27
N ALA A 26 -8.88 -3.66 -10.56
CA ALA A 26 -8.87 -2.28 -11.01
C ALA A 26 -9.66 -1.42 -10.03
N LYS A 27 -9.04 -0.35 -9.52
CA LYS A 27 -9.68 0.58 -8.57
C LYS A 27 -9.52 2.02 -9.03
N ARG A 28 -10.59 2.79 -8.85
CA ARG A 28 -10.62 4.24 -9.02
C ARG A 28 -11.03 4.88 -7.68
N LEU A 29 -10.37 5.97 -7.31
CA LEU A 29 -10.86 6.84 -6.25
C LEU A 29 -11.89 7.80 -6.84
N GLU A 30 -13.04 7.93 -6.17
CA GLU A 30 -14.06 8.91 -6.58
C GLU A 30 -13.61 10.35 -6.27
N ASP A 31 -12.81 10.52 -5.22
CA ASP A 31 -12.15 11.77 -4.87
C ASP A 31 -10.71 11.52 -4.39
N GLY A 32 -9.81 12.47 -4.66
CA GLY A 32 -8.40 12.40 -4.31
C GLY A 32 -7.52 11.56 -5.26
N GLU A 33 -6.31 11.27 -4.78
CA GLU A 33 -5.24 10.68 -5.57
C GLU A 33 -4.51 9.59 -4.77
N PHE A 34 -4.13 8.49 -5.43
CA PHE A 34 -3.28 7.49 -4.83
C PHE A 34 -1.89 8.07 -4.55
N ARG A 35 -1.50 8.08 -3.28
CA ARG A 35 -0.13 8.40 -2.88
C ARG A 35 0.81 7.33 -3.42
N TRP A 36 1.65 7.74 -4.37
CA TRP A 36 2.60 6.86 -5.01
C TRP A 36 4.02 7.19 -4.53
N PRO A 37 4.87 6.18 -4.23
CA PRO A 37 6.26 6.46 -3.91
C PRO A 37 6.99 6.98 -5.14
N LYS A 38 8.11 7.65 -4.89
CA LYS A 38 9.10 7.88 -5.95
C LYS A 38 9.61 6.51 -6.40
N VAL A 39 9.67 6.30 -7.70
CA VAL A 39 10.27 5.08 -8.26
C VAL A 39 11.77 5.15 -7.97
N GLN A 40 12.20 4.47 -6.92
CA GLN A 40 13.60 4.19 -6.66
C GLN A 40 13.77 2.70 -6.92
N ASP A 41 14.61 2.36 -7.89
CA ASP A 41 14.97 0.98 -8.28
C ASP A 41 13.82 0.08 -8.77
N GLY A 42 12.70 0.66 -9.19
CA GLY A 42 11.63 -0.05 -9.92
C GLY A 42 10.75 -0.98 -9.07
N VAL A 43 11.00 -1.13 -7.77
CA VAL A 43 10.26 -2.05 -6.88
C VAL A 43 9.74 -1.32 -5.64
N MET A 44 8.46 -1.53 -5.31
CA MET A 44 7.84 -1.04 -4.08
C MET A 44 7.62 -2.21 -3.11
N ARG A 45 8.23 -2.15 -1.94
CA ARG A 45 7.95 -3.09 -0.84
C ARG A 45 6.88 -2.48 0.06
N LEU A 46 5.75 -3.16 0.18
CA LEU A 46 4.65 -2.78 1.07
C LEU A 46 4.33 -3.95 2.00
N THR A 47 4.02 -3.63 3.25
CA THR A 47 3.33 -4.57 4.14
C THR A 47 1.86 -4.72 3.70
N ALA A 48 1.17 -5.74 4.22
CA ALA A 48 -0.26 -5.91 3.96
C ALA A 48 -1.07 -4.68 4.40
N ALA A 49 -0.74 -4.09 5.55
CA ALA A 49 -1.40 -2.88 6.06
C ALA A 49 -1.14 -1.68 5.14
N GLN A 50 0.09 -1.51 4.64
CA GLN A 50 0.41 -0.44 3.70
C GLN A 50 -0.30 -0.62 2.35
N LEU A 51 -0.44 -1.86 1.87
CA LEU A 51 -1.20 -2.17 0.67
C LEU A 51 -2.69 -1.84 0.85
N SER A 52 -3.30 -2.22 1.97
CA SER A 52 -4.69 -1.87 2.27
C SER A 52 -4.89 -0.35 2.33
N ALA A 53 -4.03 0.36 3.05
CA ALA A 53 -4.07 1.82 3.11
C ALA A 53 -3.90 2.48 1.74
N LEU A 54 -2.99 1.97 0.90
CA LEU A 54 -2.85 2.42 -0.48
C LEU A 54 -4.16 2.20 -1.26
N LEU A 55 -4.76 1.00 -1.18
CA LEU A 55 -6.01 0.69 -1.86
C LEU A 55 -7.15 1.59 -1.38
N GLU A 56 -7.16 2.02 -0.12
CA GLU A 56 -8.12 2.97 0.45
C GLU A 56 -7.86 4.44 0.07
N GLY A 57 -6.75 4.74 -0.61
CA GLY A 57 -6.36 6.11 -0.96
C GLY A 57 -5.68 6.89 0.17
N LEU A 58 -5.33 6.21 1.28
CA LEU A 58 -4.63 6.81 2.40
C LEU A 58 -3.13 6.96 2.10
N ASP A 59 -2.46 7.83 2.86
CA ASP A 59 -1.00 7.97 2.80
C ASP A 59 -0.31 6.79 3.49
N TRP A 60 -0.19 5.67 2.76
CA TRP A 60 0.41 4.42 3.24
C TRP A 60 1.83 4.58 3.80
N ARG A 61 2.55 5.64 3.42
CA ARG A 61 3.90 5.96 3.95
C ARG A 61 3.89 6.32 5.43
N ARG A 62 2.71 6.68 5.96
CA ARG A 62 2.48 6.96 7.39
C ARG A 62 1.94 5.74 8.15
N VAL A 63 1.80 4.60 7.47
CA VAL A 63 1.40 3.35 8.09
C VAL A 63 2.66 2.63 8.53
N HIS A 64 2.84 2.56 9.84
CA HIS A 64 3.92 1.88 10.52
C HIS A 64 3.30 0.81 11.40
N GLU A 65 4.00 -0.32 11.61
CA GLU A 65 3.58 -1.26 12.64
C GLU A 65 3.58 -0.56 14.00
N VAL A 66 2.51 -0.77 14.77
CA VAL A 66 2.43 -0.29 16.15
C VAL A 66 3.58 -0.96 16.91
N GLN A 67 4.61 -0.18 17.23
CA GLN A 67 5.63 -0.62 18.18
C GLN A 67 4.89 -0.91 19.48
N ARG A 68 4.98 -2.13 19.98
CA ARG A 68 4.48 -2.45 21.32
C ARG A 68 5.18 -1.51 22.28
N THR A 69 4.44 -0.59 22.89
CA THR A 69 4.94 0.20 23.99
C THR A 69 5.42 -0.79 25.05
N LEU A 70 6.73 -0.86 25.25
CA LEU A 70 7.26 -1.58 26.40
C LEU A 70 6.70 -0.86 27.62
N VAL A 71 5.92 -1.57 28.44
CA VAL A 71 5.46 -1.05 29.72
C VAL A 71 6.72 -0.70 30.51
N PRO A 72 6.88 0.55 30.98
CA PRO A 72 8.02 0.90 31.82
C PRO A 72 8.02 -0.04 33.02
N VAL A 73 9.09 -0.82 33.18
CA VAL A 73 9.31 -1.55 34.43
C VAL A 73 9.65 -0.48 35.46
N GLU A 74 8.83 -0.40 36.53
CA GLU A 74 9.13 0.50 37.65
C GLU A 74 10.56 0.22 38.12
N ALA A 75 11.38 1.28 38.16
CA ALA A 75 12.70 1.20 38.77
C ALA A 75 12.48 0.96 40.26
N GLY A 76 12.89 -0.23 40.72
CA GLY A 76 12.84 -0.61 42.14
C GLY A 76 13.80 0.19 43.01
#